data_AF-A0A9P8QN90-F1
#
_entry.id   AF-A0A9P8QN90-F1
#
_cell.length_a   1.000
_cell.length_b   1.000
_cell.length_c   1.000
_cell.angle_alpha   90.00
_cell.angle_beta   90.00
_cell.angle_gamma   90.00
#
_symmetry.space_group_name_H-M   'P 1'
#
loop_
_entity.id
_entity.type
_entity.pdbx_description
1 polymer ?
#
loop_
_entity_poly.entity_id
_entity_poly.type
_entity_poly.pdbx_seq_one_letter_code
_entity_poly.pdbx_strand_id
1 'polypeptide(L)'
;MVDEKIDVGQRQRASTGDKHKAEVEDPQAKRTKVKEETPLEGAVEAGVEEARDASRDSKQELADSQAGVKSENGTAAPAKTDTDVPSSILEKGIVYFLVRARVDVEAPGEVGDIARTFIILRPIPHDAKLREGPLPDAGHTRILILPKKVLPASGRERFMAFVEKSGASYDEIKGQFLAGEEYETKTKGTRRTPAATPIGEGVYAITTTGRESHLVYILTTPEELGEVQKDFGVKEQGSFIISTKNPKYPSPATAQLPKDPEYPKEIHEEFRDLRWIPSRPNHLDYDNAQVLLIGESSGINKALALQEEDEKAQKEEPLETMESLEGADLKRMRHLPGDHSASIYADSKAHAEDYFKPQSTV
;
A
#
# COMPACT_ATOMS: atom_id res chain seq x y z
N MET A 1 -36.36 -32.43 -62.53
CA MET A 1 -36.39 -33.91 -62.55
C MET A 1 -35.39 -34.39 -61.51
N VAL A 2 -35.80 -35.42 -60.80
CA VAL A 2 -35.34 -35.87 -59.47
C VAL A 2 -34.03 -36.66 -59.56
N ASP A 3 -33.17 -36.51 -58.55
CA ASP A 3 -32.41 -37.54 -57.80
C ASP A 3 -31.74 -36.80 -56.62
N GLU A 4 -31.57 -37.30 -55.39
CA GLU A 4 -31.39 -38.68 -54.92
C GLU A 4 -31.66 -38.79 -53.39
N LYS A 5 -31.78 -40.02 -52.90
CA LYS A 5 -32.26 -40.48 -51.58
C LYS A 5 -31.26 -40.36 -50.41
N ILE A 6 -31.77 -40.56 -49.17
CA ILE A 6 -31.33 -41.48 -48.06
C ILE A 6 -32.08 -41.02 -46.77
N ASP A 7 -33.14 -41.64 -46.26
CA ASP A 7 -33.36 -42.92 -45.51
C ASP A 7 -32.60 -43.02 -44.15
N VAL A 8 -33.22 -42.60 -43.02
CA VAL A 8 -34.02 -43.36 -42.02
C VAL A 8 -33.21 -44.25 -41.06
N GLY A 9 -33.53 -44.16 -39.76
CA GLY A 9 -33.52 -45.37 -38.92
C GLY A 9 -33.12 -45.19 -37.45
N GLN A 10 -34.09 -44.87 -36.60
CA GLN A 10 -33.96 -44.95 -35.13
C GLN A 10 -34.00 -46.40 -34.59
N ARG A 11 -33.50 -46.56 -33.35
CA ARG A 11 -34.08 -47.25 -32.16
C ARG A 11 -33.31 -48.46 -31.57
N GLN A 12 -33.17 -48.34 -30.23
CA GLN A 12 -33.49 -49.31 -29.16
C GLN A 12 -32.36 -49.87 -28.26
N ARG A 13 -32.81 -50.09 -27.01
CA ARG A 13 -32.12 -50.31 -25.72
C ARG A 13 -31.59 -51.74 -25.52
N ALA A 14 -30.64 -51.94 -24.58
CA ALA A 14 -30.65 -53.01 -23.57
C ALA A 14 -29.53 -52.85 -22.50
N SER A 15 -29.75 -53.41 -21.30
CA SER A 15 -28.87 -53.44 -20.12
C SER A 15 -28.32 -54.86 -19.83
N THR A 16 -27.22 -55.01 -19.08
CA THR A 16 -27.05 -55.84 -17.83
C THR A 16 -25.59 -56.24 -17.50
N GLY A 17 -25.19 -56.10 -16.21
CA GLY A 17 -24.25 -56.91 -15.38
C GLY A 17 -22.73 -56.90 -15.64
N ASP A 18 -21.79 -57.11 -14.72
CA ASP A 18 -21.71 -57.20 -13.24
C ASP A 18 -20.19 -57.35 -12.85
N LYS A 19 -19.82 -57.02 -11.59
CA LYS A 19 -18.59 -57.37 -10.81
C LYS A 19 -17.21 -56.75 -11.13
N HIS A 20 -16.68 -55.93 -10.20
CA HIS A 20 -15.70 -56.35 -9.17
C HIS A 20 -15.42 -55.22 -8.16
N LYS A 21 -15.21 -55.65 -6.91
CA LYS A 21 -15.07 -54.90 -5.66
C LYS A 21 -13.67 -55.14 -5.10
N ALA A 22 -13.00 -54.08 -4.65
CA ALA A 22 -11.89 -54.07 -3.68
C ALA A 22 -11.52 -52.58 -3.45
N GLU A 23 -11.03 -52.10 -2.32
CA GLU A 23 -11.14 -52.37 -0.89
C GLU A 23 -10.39 -51.18 -0.24
N VAL A 24 -10.81 -50.76 0.94
CA VAL A 24 -10.25 -49.63 1.69
C VAL A 24 -9.20 -50.18 2.66
N GLU A 25 -8.02 -49.59 2.72
CA GLU A 25 -7.09 -49.77 3.86
C GLU A 25 -6.43 -48.44 4.28
N ASP A 26 -6.72 -48.06 5.52
CA ASP A 26 -5.92 -47.22 6.42
C ASP A 26 -4.80 -48.10 7.02
N PRO A 27 -3.62 -47.55 7.38
CA PRO A 27 -3.32 -47.65 8.81
C PRO A 27 -2.52 -46.47 9.41
N GLN A 28 -3.00 -46.03 10.58
CA GLN A 28 -2.19 -45.40 11.63
C GLN A 28 -1.31 -46.41 12.40
N ALA A 29 -0.20 -45.85 12.91
CA ALA A 29 0.57 -46.22 14.11
C ALA A 29 1.69 -47.27 14.00
N LYS A 30 2.94 -46.78 14.14
CA LYS A 30 3.93 -47.34 15.08
C LYS A 30 4.94 -46.27 15.53
N ARG A 31 4.82 -45.90 16.81
CA ARG A 31 5.84 -45.23 17.64
C ARG A 31 7.13 -46.05 17.66
N THR A 32 8.28 -45.38 17.70
CA THR A 32 9.45 -45.89 18.44
C THR A 32 10.15 -44.73 19.17
N LYS A 33 10.45 -45.00 20.44
CA LYS A 33 11.02 -44.14 21.48
C LYS A 33 12.50 -43.79 21.21
N VAL A 34 12.90 -42.58 21.58
CA VAL A 34 14.19 -42.25 22.22
C VAL A 34 13.86 -41.17 23.26
N LYS A 35 13.57 -41.55 24.51
CA LYS A 35 14.44 -41.64 25.69
C LYS A 35 15.01 -40.28 26.14
N GLU A 36 14.42 -39.77 27.23
CA GLU A 36 14.95 -38.71 28.11
C GLU A 36 16.35 -39.03 28.60
N GLU A 37 17.21 -38.02 28.70
CA GLU A 37 18.11 -37.80 29.85
C GLU A 37 18.25 -36.28 30.11
N THR A 38 17.76 -35.83 31.27
CA THR A 38 18.31 -34.75 32.11
C THR A 38 18.37 -35.35 33.53
N PRO A 39 19.10 -34.81 34.54
CA PRO A 39 19.60 -33.44 34.68
C PRO A 39 21.04 -33.35 35.24
N LEU A 40 21.60 -32.13 35.27
CA LEU A 40 22.53 -31.75 36.33
C LEU A 40 22.40 -30.26 36.63
N GLU A 41 22.16 -30.01 37.92
CA GLU A 41 21.99 -28.74 38.61
C GLU A 41 23.30 -27.94 38.68
N GLY A 42 23.18 -26.64 38.96
CA GLY A 42 24.08 -26.00 39.92
C GLY A 42 24.64 -24.63 39.56
N ALA A 43 24.43 -23.70 40.49
CA ALA A 43 25.22 -22.50 40.80
C ALA A 43 24.88 -21.18 40.06
N VAL A 44 23.96 -20.45 40.69
CA VAL A 44 24.14 -19.06 41.14
C VAL A 44 25.61 -18.68 41.40
N GLU A 45 26.03 -17.50 40.94
CA GLU A 45 26.70 -16.54 41.81
C GLU A 45 26.62 -15.11 41.24
N ALA A 46 26.18 -14.22 42.11
CA ALA A 46 26.26 -12.78 41.98
C ALA A 46 27.68 -12.33 42.36
N GLY A 47 28.19 -11.31 41.68
CA GLY A 47 29.45 -10.66 42.00
C GLY A 47 29.40 -9.19 41.65
N VAL A 48 28.96 -8.39 42.62
CA VAL A 48 29.17 -6.94 42.71
C VAL A 48 30.65 -6.71 42.98
N GLU A 49 31.30 -5.79 42.26
CA GLU A 49 32.27 -4.87 42.86
C GLU A 49 32.32 -3.54 42.11
N GLU A 50 32.16 -2.48 42.90
CA GLU A 50 32.37 -1.08 42.59
C GLU A 50 33.86 -0.71 42.50
N ALA A 51 34.17 0.26 41.64
CA ALA A 51 35.17 1.30 41.90
C ALA A 51 34.73 2.56 41.15
N ARG A 52 34.31 3.64 41.86
CA ARG A 52 35.11 4.85 42.19
C ARG A 52 35.71 5.51 40.93
N ASP A 53 35.58 6.80 40.61
CA ASP A 53 35.34 8.02 41.40
C ASP A 53 35.14 9.21 40.41
N ALA A 54 34.56 10.31 40.90
CA ALA A 54 34.65 11.70 40.42
C ALA A 54 34.07 12.04 39.00
N SER A 55 33.23 13.04 38.78
CA SER A 55 33.26 14.39 39.36
C SER A 55 32.11 15.29 38.87
N ARG A 56 31.59 16.09 39.80
CA ARG A 56 31.27 17.54 39.73
C ARG A 56 30.20 18.06 38.75
N ASP A 57 29.07 18.36 39.39
CA ASP A 57 28.13 19.44 39.11
C ASP A 57 28.83 20.80 38.91
N SER A 58 28.38 21.57 37.92
CA SER A 58 28.72 22.99 37.73
C SER A 58 27.61 23.67 36.92
N LYS A 59 26.62 24.14 37.68
CA LYS A 59 25.68 25.18 37.33
C LYS A 59 26.41 26.48 36.96
N GLN A 60 26.09 27.07 35.81
CA GLN A 60 26.43 28.46 35.51
C GLN A 60 25.26 29.13 34.77
N GLU A 61 24.59 30.04 35.48
CA GLU A 61 23.70 31.07 34.93
C GLU A 61 24.52 32.16 34.23
N LEU A 62 23.86 32.85 33.27
CA LEU A 62 23.98 34.25 32.80
C LEU A 62 23.63 34.26 31.30
N ALA A 63 22.98 35.23 30.68
CA ALA A 63 22.01 36.25 31.04
C ALA A 63 21.52 36.81 29.69
N ASP A 64 20.23 37.08 29.62
CA ASP A 64 19.50 38.13 28.90
C ASP A 64 20.16 38.86 27.71
N SER A 65 19.45 38.88 26.58
CA SER A 65 19.51 39.95 25.58
C SER A 65 18.21 40.00 24.77
N GLN A 66 17.29 40.87 25.22
CA GLN A 66 16.18 41.40 24.45
C GLN A 66 16.67 42.26 23.26
N ALA A 67 16.15 41.97 22.07
CA ALA A 67 15.88 42.92 20.99
C ALA A 67 14.74 42.28 20.19
N GLY A 68 13.54 42.84 20.05
CA GLY A 68 13.21 44.21 19.68
C GLY A 68 12.21 44.07 18.53
N VAL A 69 10.92 44.12 18.86
CA VAL A 69 9.79 43.99 17.94
C VAL A 69 9.83 45.08 16.87
N LYS A 70 9.77 44.69 15.59
CA LYS A 70 9.14 45.49 14.54
C LYS A 70 8.22 44.61 13.70
N SER A 71 6.94 44.87 13.91
CA SER A 71 5.82 44.36 13.15
C SER A 71 5.69 45.19 11.87
N GLU A 72 5.69 44.54 10.70
CA GLU A 72 5.14 45.11 9.47
C GLU A 72 4.06 44.17 8.94
N ASN A 73 2.88 44.77 8.76
CA ASN A 73 1.64 44.16 8.30
C ASN A 73 1.80 43.49 6.93
N GLY A 74 1.51 42.21 6.87
CA GLY A 74 1.07 41.52 5.65
C GLY A 74 -0.10 40.63 6.03
N THR A 75 -1.29 40.97 5.55
CA THR A 75 -2.53 40.22 5.78
C THR A 75 -2.42 38.83 5.14
N ALA A 76 -1.88 37.88 5.87
CA ALA A 76 -1.95 36.45 5.57
C ALA A 76 -3.05 35.85 6.45
N ALA A 77 -3.92 35.05 5.83
CA ALA A 77 -4.91 34.26 6.55
C ALA A 77 -4.24 33.45 7.68
N PRO A 78 -4.88 33.29 8.86
CA PRO A 78 -4.24 32.65 10.00
C PRO A 78 -3.83 31.22 9.65
N ALA A 79 -2.61 30.85 10.05
CA ALA A 79 -2.13 29.49 9.95
C ALA A 79 -3.01 28.60 10.85
N LYS A 80 -3.64 27.58 10.25
CA LYS A 80 -4.46 26.58 10.96
C LYS A 80 -3.59 25.85 11.99
N THR A 81 -4.01 25.83 13.24
CA THR A 81 -3.40 25.04 14.33
C THR A 81 -3.86 23.58 14.23
N ASP A 82 -3.11 22.64 14.83
CA ASP A 82 -3.43 21.19 14.93
C ASP A 82 -4.86 20.89 15.45
N THR A 83 -5.51 21.87 16.07
CA THR A 83 -6.88 21.78 16.59
C THR A 83 -7.98 21.81 15.52
N ASP A 84 -7.67 22.23 14.29
CA ASP A 84 -8.67 22.43 13.22
C ASP A 84 -8.84 21.20 12.32
N VAL A 85 -7.91 20.24 12.37
CA VAL A 85 -7.99 19.01 11.56
C VAL A 85 -9.09 18.09 12.12
N PRO A 86 -10.00 17.57 11.27
CA PRO A 86 -11.02 16.64 11.72
C PRO A 86 -10.40 15.39 12.34
N SER A 87 -10.92 14.98 13.50
CA SER A 87 -10.38 13.85 14.27
C SER A 87 -10.47 12.51 13.55
N SER A 88 -11.37 12.42 12.57
CA SER A 88 -11.50 11.26 11.69
C SER A 88 -10.29 11.06 10.76
N ILE A 89 -9.50 12.09 10.42
CA ILE A 89 -8.32 11.97 9.56
C ILE A 89 -7.09 11.60 10.40
N LEU A 90 -6.64 10.35 10.27
CA LEU A 90 -5.46 9.84 11.00
C LEU A 90 -4.16 10.22 10.29
N GLU A 91 -4.17 10.27 8.97
CA GLU A 91 -3.02 10.62 8.12
C GLU A 91 -3.54 11.20 6.80
N LYS A 92 -2.77 12.10 6.18
CA LYS A 92 -2.99 12.58 4.80
C LYS A 92 -1.67 12.60 4.02
N GLY A 93 -1.74 12.62 2.70
CA GLY A 93 -0.53 12.61 1.87
C GLY A 93 -0.80 12.56 0.38
N ILE A 94 0.22 12.23 -0.41
CA ILE A 94 0.13 11.98 -1.86
C ILE A 94 0.16 10.47 -2.14
N VAL A 95 -0.69 10.03 -3.07
CA VAL A 95 -0.78 8.65 -3.52
C VAL A 95 -0.43 8.55 -5.00
N TYR A 96 0.28 7.49 -5.37
CA TYR A 96 0.56 7.14 -6.76
C TYR A 96 0.08 5.72 -7.02
N PHE A 97 -0.63 5.53 -8.13
CA PHE A 97 -1.01 4.24 -8.66
C PHE A 97 -0.10 3.94 -9.85
N LEU A 98 0.66 2.84 -9.77
CA LEU A 98 1.52 2.40 -10.85
C LEU A 98 1.30 0.93 -11.16
N VAL A 99 1.52 0.58 -12.41
CA VAL A 99 1.44 -0.81 -12.88
C VAL A 99 2.72 -1.17 -13.60
N ARG A 100 3.18 -2.40 -13.40
CA ARG A 100 4.27 -2.97 -14.19
C ARG A 100 3.70 -4.04 -15.10
N ALA A 101 3.97 -3.88 -16.39
CA ALA A 101 3.57 -4.85 -17.39
C ALA A 101 4.38 -6.15 -17.27
N ARG A 102 3.90 -7.19 -17.94
CA ARG A 102 4.58 -8.49 -18.04
C ARG A 102 5.91 -8.36 -18.76
N VAL A 103 6.77 -9.36 -18.54
CA VAL A 103 8.06 -9.49 -19.23
C VAL A 103 7.82 -9.43 -20.74
N ASP A 104 8.62 -8.63 -21.43
CA ASP A 104 8.55 -8.36 -22.87
C ASP A 104 7.25 -7.68 -23.35
N VAL A 105 6.47 -7.06 -22.46
CA VAL A 105 5.37 -6.15 -22.82
C VAL A 105 5.80 -4.73 -22.50
N GLU A 106 5.90 -3.87 -23.51
CA GLU A 106 6.45 -2.52 -23.36
C GLU A 106 5.50 -1.57 -22.60
N ALA A 107 4.22 -1.56 -22.98
CA ALA A 107 3.17 -0.81 -22.29
C ALA A 107 1.92 -1.68 -22.17
N PRO A 108 1.24 -1.72 -21.01
CA PRO A 108 0.04 -2.53 -20.82
C PRO A 108 -1.12 -1.92 -21.61
N GLY A 109 -1.68 -2.68 -22.56
CA GLY A 109 -2.88 -2.27 -23.31
C GLY A 109 -4.18 -2.74 -22.63
N GLU A 110 -4.09 -3.82 -21.85
CA GLU A 110 -5.21 -4.39 -21.11
C GLU A 110 -4.79 -4.88 -19.72
N VAL A 111 -5.78 -5.17 -18.87
CA VAL A 111 -5.56 -5.75 -17.53
C VAL A 111 -4.77 -7.06 -17.59
N GLY A 112 -4.89 -7.83 -18.67
CA GLY A 112 -4.13 -9.07 -18.90
C GLY A 112 -2.61 -8.87 -18.83
N ASP A 113 -2.14 -7.74 -19.34
CA ASP A 113 -0.73 -7.39 -19.47
C ASP A 113 -0.08 -6.98 -18.15
N ILE A 114 -0.87 -6.69 -17.12
CA ILE A 114 -0.35 -6.25 -15.83
C ILE A 114 0.23 -7.46 -15.07
N ALA A 115 1.48 -7.33 -14.66
CA ALA A 115 2.16 -8.28 -13.79
C ALA A 115 2.05 -7.89 -12.31
N ARG A 116 2.16 -6.59 -12.01
CA ARG A 116 2.19 -6.08 -10.64
C ARG A 116 1.58 -4.70 -10.54
N THR A 117 0.85 -4.48 -9.46
CA THR A 117 0.28 -3.19 -9.07
C THR A 117 1.03 -2.63 -7.87
N PHE A 118 1.33 -1.34 -7.92
CA PHE A 118 1.90 -0.57 -6.83
C PHE A 118 0.94 0.55 -6.41
N ILE A 119 0.76 0.71 -5.11
CA ILE A 119 0.15 1.88 -4.48
C ILE A 119 1.22 2.50 -3.61
N ILE A 120 1.75 3.65 -4.01
CA ILE A 120 2.78 4.36 -3.25
C ILE A 120 2.08 5.44 -2.42
N LEU A 121 2.27 5.41 -1.11
CA LEU A 121 1.75 6.40 -0.18
C LEU A 121 2.89 7.26 0.36
N ARG A 122 2.73 8.57 0.28
CA ARG A 122 3.69 9.56 0.77
C ARG A 122 3.02 10.44 1.82
N PRO A 123 3.14 10.10 3.11
CA PRO A 123 2.55 10.86 4.20
C PRO A 123 3.08 12.30 4.22
N ILE A 124 2.19 13.24 4.54
CA ILE A 124 2.51 14.64 4.77
C ILE A 124 2.05 14.99 6.20
N PRO A 125 2.88 15.68 7.00
CA PRO A 125 2.47 16.15 8.32
C PRO A 125 1.17 16.97 8.26
N HIS A 126 0.34 16.88 9.28
CA HIS A 126 -0.99 17.51 9.31
C HIS A 126 -0.93 19.03 9.12
N ASP A 127 0.09 19.67 9.67
CA ASP A 127 0.38 21.11 9.61
C ASP A 127 1.19 21.53 8.38
N ALA A 128 1.75 20.58 7.63
CA ALA A 128 2.58 20.87 6.48
C ALA A 128 1.74 21.26 5.26
N LYS A 129 2.15 22.36 4.62
CA LYS A 129 1.63 22.78 3.32
C LYS A 129 2.46 22.19 2.20
N LEU A 130 1.80 21.71 1.15
CA LEU A 130 2.46 21.37 -0.11
C LEU A 130 3.18 22.61 -0.65
N ARG A 131 4.46 22.44 -0.96
CA ARG A 131 5.30 23.47 -1.59
C ARG A 131 5.36 23.20 -3.09
N GLU A 132 5.72 24.22 -3.86
CA GLU A 132 6.00 24.07 -5.29
C GLU A 132 7.18 23.11 -5.51
N GLY A 133 7.10 22.32 -6.58
CA GLY A 133 8.13 21.35 -6.98
C GLY A 133 7.92 19.93 -6.44
N PRO A 134 8.89 19.03 -6.69
CA PRO A 134 8.85 17.65 -6.20
C PRO A 134 8.82 17.64 -4.68
N LEU A 135 8.11 16.66 -4.11
CA LEU A 135 8.10 16.48 -2.66
C LEU A 135 9.54 16.28 -2.10
N PRO A 136 9.79 16.51 -0.81
CA PRO A 136 11.06 16.16 -0.18
C PRO A 136 11.15 14.63 0.07
N ASP A 137 12.37 14.12 0.20
CA ASP A 137 12.57 12.77 0.73
C ASP A 137 12.36 12.82 2.24
N ALA A 138 11.16 12.47 2.69
CA ALA A 138 10.84 12.44 4.10
C ALA A 138 11.22 11.11 4.76
N GLY A 139 11.69 10.10 4.01
CA GLY A 139 11.99 8.77 4.56
C GLY A 139 10.79 8.04 5.13
N HIS A 140 9.56 8.42 4.74
CA HIS A 140 8.30 7.86 5.22
C HIS A 140 7.41 7.31 4.09
N THR A 141 7.97 7.16 2.89
CA THR A 141 7.24 6.61 1.75
C THR A 141 6.94 5.13 1.96
N ARG A 142 5.69 4.72 1.72
CA ARG A 142 5.26 3.32 1.80
C ARG A 142 4.92 2.80 0.42
N ILE A 143 5.47 1.65 0.04
CA ILE A 143 5.19 0.99 -1.24
C ILE A 143 4.35 -0.25 -0.95
N LEU A 144 3.08 -0.20 -1.34
CA LEU A 144 2.17 -1.32 -1.23
C LEU A 144 2.09 -2.05 -2.57
N ILE A 145 2.20 -3.38 -2.53
CA ILE A 145 1.95 -4.24 -3.69
C ILE A 145 0.59 -4.89 -3.56
N LEU A 146 -0.18 -4.81 -4.65
CA LEU A 146 -1.42 -5.57 -4.82
C LEU A 146 -1.19 -6.66 -5.88
N PRO A 147 -1.26 -7.95 -5.53
CA PRO A 147 -1.09 -9.02 -6.53
C PRO A 147 -2.23 -9.12 -7.54
N LYS A 148 -3.34 -8.42 -7.28
CA LYS A 148 -4.47 -8.34 -8.20
C LYS A 148 -4.22 -7.23 -9.23
N LYS A 149 -4.69 -7.50 -10.44
CA LYS A 149 -4.53 -6.61 -11.60
C LYS A 149 -5.61 -5.52 -11.69
N VAL A 150 -6.54 -5.53 -10.73
CA VAL A 150 -7.62 -4.55 -10.60
C VAL A 150 -7.77 -4.17 -9.14
N LEU A 151 -8.25 -2.96 -8.88
CA LEU A 151 -8.63 -2.48 -7.55
C LEU A 151 -10.01 -3.04 -7.16
N PRO A 152 -10.26 -3.29 -5.85
CA PRO A 152 -11.54 -3.81 -5.42
C PRO A 152 -12.60 -2.71 -5.54
N ALA A 153 -13.65 -2.95 -6.32
CA ALA A 153 -14.67 -1.95 -6.63
C ALA A 153 -15.90 -2.01 -5.70
N SER A 154 -16.11 -3.13 -5.01
CA SER A 154 -17.26 -3.38 -4.15
C SER A 154 -16.89 -4.06 -2.83
N GLY A 155 -17.77 -3.96 -1.82
CA GLY A 155 -17.55 -4.59 -0.51
C GLY A 155 -17.47 -6.11 -0.52
N ARG A 156 -17.80 -6.74 -1.66
CA ARG A 156 -17.65 -8.19 -1.87
C ARG A 156 -16.22 -8.56 -2.29
N GLU A 157 -15.51 -7.62 -2.90
CA GLU A 157 -14.13 -7.78 -3.35
C GLU A 157 -13.16 -7.41 -2.23
N ARG A 158 -12.32 -8.37 -1.86
CA ARG A 158 -11.39 -8.27 -0.75
C ARG A 158 -10.05 -8.80 -1.22
N PHE A 159 -9.08 -7.91 -1.36
CA PHE A 159 -7.77 -8.23 -1.88
C PHE A 159 -6.70 -8.00 -0.82
N MET A 160 -5.76 -8.94 -0.71
CA MET A 160 -4.59 -8.74 0.15
C MET A 160 -3.61 -7.84 -0.58
N ALA A 161 -3.21 -6.75 0.06
CA ALA A 161 -2.03 -5.98 -0.28
C ALA A 161 -0.94 -6.18 0.77
N PHE A 162 0.28 -5.83 0.39
CA PHE A 162 1.48 -6.08 1.18
C PHE A 162 2.32 -4.82 1.17
N VAL A 163 2.79 -4.38 2.32
CA VAL A 163 3.83 -3.35 2.40
C VAL A 163 5.13 -4.02 1.97
N GLU A 164 5.52 -3.78 0.73
CA GLU A 164 6.77 -4.30 0.18
C GLU A 164 7.97 -3.57 0.80
N LYS A 165 7.81 -2.25 0.99
CA LYS A 165 8.82 -1.40 1.60
C LYS A 165 8.17 -0.27 2.37
N SER A 166 8.59 -0.11 3.62
CA SER A 166 8.35 1.04 4.48
C SER A 166 9.57 1.97 4.49
N GLY A 167 9.32 3.27 4.61
CA GLY A 167 10.36 4.29 4.67
C GLY A 167 11.29 4.33 3.45
N ALA A 168 10.75 4.02 2.26
CA ALA A 168 11.55 3.97 1.04
C ALA A 168 12.14 5.35 0.70
N SER A 169 13.46 5.38 0.45
CA SER A 169 14.15 6.54 -0.09
C SER A 169 13.85 6.75 -1.57
N TYR A 170 14.15 7.93 -2.11
CA TYR A 170 14.02 8.16 -3.55
C TYR A 170 14.81 7.19 -4.41
N ASP A 171 16.04 6.88 -4.01
CA ASP A 171 16.90 5.99 -4.79
C ASP A 171 16.34 4.56 -4.80
N GLU A 172 15.75 4.11 -3.69
CA GLU A 172 15.06 2.81 -3.62
C GLU A 172 13.80 2.80 -4.50
N ILE A 173 12.95 3.85 -4.41
CA ILE A 173 11.75 3.98 -5.26
C ILE A 173 12.17 3.94 -6.73
N LYS A 174 13.09 4.82 -7.13
CA LYS A 174 13.55 4.98 -8.51
C LYS A 174 14.19 3.70 -9.06
N GLY A 175 15.13 3.13 -8.30
CA GLY A 175 16.00 2.06 -8.76
C GLY A 175 15.43 0.66 -8.59
N GLN A 176 14.73 0.38 -7.49
CA GLN A 176 14.26 -0.99 -7.19
C GLN A 176 12.80 -1.20 -7.62
N PHE A 177 11.96 -0.17 -7.48
CA PHE A 177 10.51 -0.33 -7.66
C PHE A 177 9.99 0.26 -8.97
N LEU A 178 10.61 1.32 -9.48
CA LEU A 178 10.18 1.95 -10.72
C LEU A 178 10.99 1.50 -11.95
N ALA A 179 12.28 1.17 -11.78
CA ALA A 179 13.16 0.79 -12.87
C ALA A 179 12.72 -0.49 -13.59
N GLY A 180 12.89 -0.47 -14.92
CA GLY A 180 12.92 -1.68 -15.71
C GLY A 180 14.26 -2.39 -15.52
N GLU A 181 14.26 -3.70 -15.72
CA GLU A 181 15.43 -4.55 -15.54
C GLU A 181 15.62 -5.43 -16.77
N GLU A 182 16.84 -5.53 -17.27
CA GLU A 182 17.22 -6.51 -18.29
C GLU A 182 18.05 -7.61 -17.62
N TYR A 183 17.71 -8.86 -17.89
CA TYR A 183 18.41 -10.00 -17.31
C TYR A 183 18.51 -11.16 -18.30
N GLU A 184 19.63 -11.87 -18.26
CA GLU A 184 19.85 -13.03 -19.12
C GLU A 184 19.19 -14.29 -18.55
N THR A 185 18.47 -15.00 -19.40
CA THR A 185 17.93 -16.31 -19.07
C THR A 185 18.73 -17.42 -19.73
N LYS A 186 18.94 -18.52 -19.00
CA LYS A 186 19.71 -19.68 -19.46
C LYS A 186 19.12 -20.36 -20.72
N THR A 187 17.85 -20.14 -21.01
CA THR A 187 17.10 -20.90 -22.02
C THR A 187 16.53 -20.04 -23.15
N LYS A 188 16.35 -18.72 -22.95
CA LYS A 188 15.65 -17.86 -23.90
C LYS A 188 16.35 -16.51 -24.16
N GLY A 189 17.63 -16.38 -23.80
CA GLY A 189 18.39 -15.14 -23.99
C GLY A 189 17.98 -14.03 -23.04
N THR A 190 18.28 -12.78 -23.40
CA THR A 190 17.96 -11.59 -22.62
C THR A 190 16.45 -11.37 -22.54
N ARG A 191 15.93 -11.20 -21.32
CA ARG A 191 14.55 -10.81 -21.03
C ARG A 191 14.54 -9.41 -20.45
N ARG A 192 13.45 -8.68 -20.70
CA ARG A 192 13.26 -7.35 -20.14
C ARG A 192 11.98 -7.28 -19.31
N THR A 193 12.15 -6.92 -18.05
CA THR A 193 11.07 -6.44 -17.20
C THR A 193 10.91 -4.94 -17.47
N PRO A 194 9.73 -4.49 -17.92
CA PRO A 194 9.49 -3.08 -18.19
C PRO A 194 9.49 -2.27 -16.88
N ALA A 195 9.67 -0.96 -17.03
CA ALA A 195 9.49 0.01 -15.95
C ALA A 195 8.06 -0.04 -15.38
N ALA A 196 7.87 0.46 -14.16
CA ALA A 196 6.53 0.70 -13.64
C ALA A 196 5.96 1.97 -14.28
N THR A 197 4.80 1.85 -14.92
CA THR A 197 4.07 2.94 -15.57
C THR A 197 3.08 3.57 -14.60
N PRO A 198 3.11 4.89 -14.37
CA PRO A 198 2.11 5.57 -13.58
C PRO A 198 0.77 5.59 -14.33
N ILE A 199 -0.31 5.27 -13.60
CA ILE A 199 -1.68 5.30 -14.13
C ILE A 199 -2.55 6.32 -13.41
N GLY A 200 -2.10 6.82 -12.25
CA GLY A 200 -2.74 7.92 -11.55
C GLY A 200 -1.88 8.45 -10.40
N GLU A 201 -2.09 9.70 -10.06
CA GLU A 201 -1.52 10.40 -8.92
C GLU A 201 -2.60 11.30 -8.31
N GLY A 202 -2.51 11.52 -7.01
CA GLY A 202 -3.46 12.34 -6.30
C GLY A 202 -3.18 12.42 -4.81
N VAL A 203 -4.17 12.91 -4.08
CA VAL A 203 -4.11 13.06 -2.64
C VAL A 203 -4.82 11.90 -1.96
N TYR A 204 -4.37 11.51 -0.77
CA TYR A 204 -5.02 10.48 0.04
C TYR A 204 -5.18 10.91 1.50
N ALA A 205 -6.10 10.24 2.17
CA ALA A 205 -6.15 10.19 3.62
C ALA A 205 -6.41 8.76 4.12
N ILE A 206 -5.87 8.47 5.30
CA ILE A 206 -6.34 7.35 6.12
C ILE A 206 -7.31 7.93 7.14
N THR A 207 -8.57 7.54 7.07
CA THR A 207 -9.62 8.00 7.98
C THR A 207 -10.18 6.89 8.84
N THR A 208 -10.87 7.24 9.92
CA THR A 208 -11.58 6.29 10.77
C THR A 208 -13.02 6.69 11.00
N THR A 209 -13.90 5.69 11.05
CA THR A 209 -15.28 5.79 11.52
C THR A 209 -15.43 5.25 12.96
N GLY A 210 -14.32 5.07 13.67
CA GLY A 210 -14.22 4.37 14.95
C GLY A 210 -14.26 2.84 14.82
N ARG A 211 -15.12 2.31 13.95
CA ARG A 211 -15.23 0.86 13.71
C ARG A 211 -14.36 0.36 12.55
N GLU A 212 -14.19 1.19 11.53
CA GLU A 212 -13.46 0.85 10.31
C GLU A 212 -12.45 1.95 10.01
N SER A 213 -11.39 1.58 9.28
CA SER A 213 -10.44 2.53 8.73
C SER A 213 -10.56 2.51 7.22
N HIS A 214 -10.49 3.68 6.61
CA HIS A 214 -10.58 3.85 5.16
C HIS A 214 -9.29 4.44 4.61
N LEU A 215 -8.83 3.95 3.46
CA LEU A 215 -7.90 4.66 2.58
C LEU A 215 -8.75 5.35 1.51
N VAL A 216 -8.86 6.67 1.58
CA VAL A 216 -9.60 7.49 0.61
C VAL A 216 -8.61 8.25 -0.26
N TYR A 217 -8.95 8.43 -1.54
CA TYR A 217 -8.14 9.19 -2.48
C TYR A 217 -8.98 10.05 -3.42
N ILE A 218 -8.37 11.14 -3.89
CA ILE A 218 -8.86 12.01 -4.95
C ILE A 218 -7.70 12.18 -5.94
N LEU A 219 -7.92 11.82 -7.19
CA LEU A 219 -6.91 11.94 -8.24
C LEU A 219 -6.79 13.37 -8.73
N THR A 220 -5.56 13.80 -8.94
CA THR A 220 -5.21 15.08 -9.56
C THR A 220 -4.64 14.88 -10.96
N THR A 221 -4.02 13.72 -11.21
CA THR A 221 -3.40 13.38 -12.50
C THR A 221 -3.71 11.92 -12.87
N PRO A 222 -4.15 11.59 -14.11
CA PRO A 222 -4.55 12.51 -15.18
C PRO A 222 -5.92 13.17 -14.90
N GLU A 223 -6.17 14.34 -15.49
CA GLU A 223 -7.49 15.02 -15.38
C GLU A 223 -8.65 14.18 -15.94
N GLU A 224 -8.39 13.38 -17.00
CA GLU A 224 -9.37 12.45 -17.56
C GLU A 224 -8.83 11.01 -17.56
N LEU A 225 -9.64 10.07 -17.08
CA LEU A 225 -9.27 8.66 -17.03
C LEU A 225 -9.40 7.99 -18.41
N GLY A 226 -8.30 7.43 -18.89
CA GLY A 226 -8.24 6.56 -20.06
C GLY A 226 -8.85 5.17 -19.82
N GLU A 227 -8.87 4.34 -20.87
CA GLU A 227 -9.44 2.99 -20.82
C GLU A 227 -8.67 2.08 -19.85
N VAL A 228 -7.33 2.13 -19.88
CA VAL A 228 -6.47 1.33 -18.99
C VAL A 228 -6.75 1.65 -17.51
N GLN A 229 -6.91 2.93 -17.15
CA GLN A 229 -7.26 3.35 -15.79
C GLN A 229 -8.63 2.81 -15.36
N LYS A 230 -9.63 2.92 -16.24
CA LYS A 230 -10.99 2.46 -15.98
C LYS A 230 -11.06 0.94 -15.81
N ASP A 231 -10.39 0.19 -16.68
CA ASP A 231 -10.36 -1.27 -16.62
C ASP A 231 -9.61 -1.78 -15.38
N PHE A 232 -8.60 -1.04 -14.94
CA PHE A 232 -7.92 -1.29 -13.67
C PHE A 232 -8.80 -1.03 -12.44
N GLY A 233 -9.85 -0.22 -12.59
CA GLY A 233 -10.75 0.16 -11.50
C GLY A 233 -10.28 1.38 -10.71
N VAL A 234 -9.36 2.18 -11.24
CA VAL A 234 -9.06 3.52 -10.73
C VAL A 234 -10.27 4.42 -11.01
N LYS A 235 -10.65 5.28 -10.06
CA LYS A 235 -11.73 6.27 -10.18
C LYS A 235 -11.17 7.67 -9.92
N GLU A 236 -11.86 8.72 -10.34
CA GLU A 236 -11.49 10.11 -10.00
C GLU A 236 -11.42 10.29 -8.48
N GLN A 237 -12.38 9.71 -7.77
CA GLN A 237 -12.42 9.66 -6.31
C GLN A 237 -12.85 8.26 -5.86
N GLY A 238 -12.24 7.76 -4.80
CA GLY A 238 -12.56 6.42 -4.30
C GLY A 238 -12.08 6.19 -2.88
N SER A 239 -12.59 5.12 -2.27
CA SER A 239 -12.06 4.65 -0.99
C SER A 239 -12.05 3.14 -0.88
N PHE A 240 -11.22 2.65 0.03
CA PHE A 240 -11.13 1.24 0.42
C PHE A 240 -11.24 1.14 1.93
N ILE A 241 -12.00 0.19 2.44
CA ILE A 241 -11.85 -0.20 3.86
C ILE A 241 -10.54 -0.98 3.97
N ILE A 242 -9.68 -0.58 4.91
CA ILE A 242 -8.37 -1.19 5.14
C ILE A 242 -8.30 -1.87 6.52
N SER A 243 -7.92 -3.14 6.56
CA SER A 243 -7.72 -3.88 7.81
C SER A 243 -6.34 -4.54 7.87
N THR A 244 -5.62 -4.32 8.96
CA THR A 244 -4.30 -4.92 9.20
C THR A 244 -4.47 -6.37 9.64
N LYS A 245 -3.71 -7.26 9.02
CA LYS A 245 -3.67 -8.66 9.40
C LYS A 245 -2.78 -8.87 10.62
N ASN A 246 -3.24 -9.69 11.55
CA ASN A 246 -2.42 -10.17 12.66
C ASN A 246 -1.43 -11.26 12.17
N PRO A 247 -0.11 -11.08 12.32
CA PRO A 247 0.90 -12.06 11.90
C PRO A 247 0.85 -13.36 12.73
N LYS A 248 0.27 -13.34 13.94
CA LYS A 248 0.07 -14.54 14.78
C LYS A 248 -0.76 -15.63 14.07
N TYR A 249 -1.62 -15.25 13.14
CA TYR A 249 -2.48 -16.17 12.40
C TYR A 249 -1.92 -16.42 11.00
N PRO A 250 -1.89 -17.67 10.51
CA PRO A 250 -1.36 -17.95 9.18
C PRO A 250 -2.12 -17.20 8.09
N SER A 251 -1.40 -16.81 7.04
CA SER A 251 -1.99 -16.30 5.81
C SER A 251 -2.58 -17.43 4.96
N PRO A 252 -3.58 -17.16 4.10
CA PRO A 252 -3.96 -18.09 3.05
C PRO A 252 -2.74 -18.49 2.22
N ALA A 253 -2.72 -19.72 1.68
CA ALA A 253 -1.57 -20.23 0.93
C ALA A 253 -1.16 -19.32 -0.26
N THR A 254 -2.11 -18.59 -0.85
CA THR A 254 -1.89 -17.65 -1.96
C THR A 254 -1.31 -16.30 -1.54
N ALA A 255 -1.20 -16.03 -0.24
CA ALA A 255 -0.80 -14.75 0.35
C ALA A 255 0.22 -14.94 1.49
N GLN A 256 0.90 -16.09 1.53
CA GLN A 256 1.90 -16.37 2.54
C GLN A 256 3.23 -15.73 2.15
N LEU A 257 3.78 -14.92 3.04
CA LEU A 257 5.08 -14.29 2.86
C LEU A 257 6.20 -15.16 3.46
N PRO A 258 7.44 -15.01 2.97
CA PRO A 258 8.60 -15.71 3.54
C PRO A 258 8.93 -15.23 4.96
N LYS A 259 8.56 -13.99 5.30
CA LYS A 259 8.81 -13.35 6.58
C LYS A 259 7.57 -12.55 6.99
N ASP A 260 7.25 -12.58 8.28
CA ASP A 260 6.20 -11.75 8.89
C ASP A 260 6.71 -10.33 9.16
N PRO A 261 5.82 -9.32 9.28
CA PRO A 261 6.20 -7.99 9.71
C PRO A 261 6.77 -7.98 11.12
N GLU A 262 7.82 -7.17 11.33
CA GLU A 262 8.49 -7.01 12.61
C GLU A 262 7.77 -5.98 13.50
N TYR A 263 6.53 -6.27 13.88
CA TYR A 263 5.76 -5.38 14.75
C TYR A 263 6.34 -5.32 16.18
N PRO A 264 6.37 -4.13 16.81
CA PRO A 264 6.70 -4.00 18.21
C PRO A 264 5.54 -4.52 19.08
N LYS A 265 5.81 -4.70 20.38
CA LYS A 265 4.85 -5.32 21.31
C LYS A 265 3.53 -4.56 21.37
N GLU A 266 3.59 -3.24 21.28
CA GLU A 266 2.45 -2.34 21.35
C GLU A 266 1.44 -2.69 20.23
N ILE A 267 1.91 -2.82 18.98
CA ILE A 267 1.05 -3.20 17.85
C ILE A 267 0.52 -4.63 18.03
N HIS A 268 1.32 -5.56 18.56
CA HIS A 268 0.84 -6.91 18.85
C HIS A 268 -0.30 -6.93 19.88
N GLU A 269 -0.23 -6.08 20.90
CA GLU A 269 -1.25 -5.94 21.94
C GLU A 269 -2.54 -5.33 21.41
N GLU A 270 -2.46 -4.42 20.43
CA GLU A 270 -3.65 -3.81 19.78
C GLU A 270 -4.59 -4.86 19.17
N PHE A 271 -4.05 -5.99 18.69
CA PHE A 271 -4.87 -7.03 18.11
C PHE A 271 -5.81 -7.71 19.11
N ARG A 272 -5.47 -7.79 20.41
CA ARG A 272 -6.30 -8.47 21.44
C ARG A 272 -6.83 -9.86 20.99
N ASP A 273 -6.00 -10.65 20.30
CA ASP A 273 -6.32 -11.94 19.64
C ASP A 273 -7.24 -11.89 18.41
N LEU A 274 -7.59 -10.71 17.90
CA LEU A 274 -8.28 -10.58 16.63
C LEU A 274 -7.34 -10.91 15.47
N ARG A 275 -7.87 -11.58 14.45
CA ARG A 275 -7.13 -11.87 13.20
C ARG A 275 -6.93 -10.62 12.34
N TRP A 276 -7.82 -9.65 12.51
CA TRP A 276 -7.92 -8.41 11.75
C TRP A 276 -8.30 -7.27 12.69
N ILE A 277 -7.67 -6.13 12.52
CA ILE A 277 -8.07 -4.87 13.16
C ILE A 277 -8.17 -3.76 12.10
N PRO A 278 -8.97 -2.71 12.32
CA PRO A 278 -8.92 -1.51 11.50
C PRO A 278 -7.49 -0.98 11.42
N SER A 279 -7.03 -0.64 10.22
CA SER A 279 -5.64 -0.22 10.06
C SER A 279 -5.41 1.16 10.68
N ARG A 280 -4.25 1.34 11.32
CA ARG A 280 -3.74 2.67 11.69
C ARG A 280 -2.49 2.97 10.87
N PRO A 281 -2.12 4.25 10.70
CA PRO A 281 -0.93 4.63 9.93
C PRO A 281 0.33 3.85 10.34
N ASN A 282 0.59 3.75 11.64
CA ASN A 282 1.75 3.04 12.20
C ASN A 282 1.79 1.55 11.84
N HIS A 283 0.67 0.91 11.54
CA HIS A 283 0.66 -0.50 11.11
C HIS A 283 1.32 -0.69 9.74
N LEU A 284 1.36 0.36 8.91
CA LEU A 284 1.90 0.32 7.56
C LEU A 284 3.40 0.64 7.51
N ASP A 285 4.01 0.96 8.64
CA ASP A 285 5.42 1.36 8.74
C ASP A 285 6.39 0.17 8.84
N TYR A 286 5.93 -1.04 8.53
CA TYR A 286 6.72 -2.27 8.63
C TYR A 286 6.67 -3.08 7.34
N ASP A 287 7.84 -3.43 6.81
CA ASP A 287 7.98 -4.34 5.68
C ASP A 287 7.24 -5.65 5.97
N ASN A 288 6.65 -6.24 4.93
CA ASN A 288 5.84 -7.46 5.00
C ASN A 288 4.49 -7.30 5.73
N ALA A 289 4.12 -6.08 6.18
CA ALA A 289 2.80 -5.84 6.74
C ALA A 289 1.71 -6.19 5.71
N GLN A 290 0.74 -7.00 6.13
CA GLN A 290 -0.35 -7.45 5.25
C GLN A 290 -1.63 -6.69 5.57
N VAL A 291 -2.24 -6.11 4.53
CA VAL A 291 -3.43 -5.27 4.63
C VAL A 291 -4.51 -5.83 3.72
N LEU A 292 -5.71 -5.99 4.25
CA LEU A 292 -6.87 -6.30 3.44
C LEU A 292 -7.47 -5.00 2.90
N LEU A 293 -7.49 -4.86 1.57
CA LEU A 293 -8.20 -3.80 0.86
C LEU A 293 -9.57 -4.33 0.45
N ILE A 294 -10.62 -3.65 0.90
CA ILE A 294 -12.01 -4.00 0.63
C ILE A 294 -12.64 -2.84 -0.14
N GLY A 295 -13.29 -3.11 -1.27
CA GLY A 295 -13.90 -2.07 -2.08
C GLY A 295 -15.04 -1.36 -1.34
N GLU A 296 -15.17 -0.05 -1.51
CA GLU A 296 -16.25 0.74 -0.90
C GLU A 296 -17.26 1.17 -1.97
N SER A 297 -18.51 0.70 -1.85
CA SER A 297 -19.56 1.00 -2.82
C SER A 297 -20.18 2.38 -2.62
N SER A 298 -20.02 2.98 -1.43
CA SER A 298 -20.47 4.34 -1.14
C SER A 298 -19.52 5.43 -1.66
N GLY A 299 -18.46 5.07 -2.40
CA GLY A 299 -17.45 6.01 -2.87
C GLY A 299 -16.64 6.55 -1.71
N ILE A 300 -16.60 7.88 -1.54
CA ILE A 300 -15.90 8.56 -0.46
C ILE A 300 -16.81 8.94 0.72
N ASN A 301 -18.13 8.90 0.53
CA ASN A 301 -19.12 9.46 1.46
C ASN A 301 -18.98 8.92 2.89
N LYS A 302 -18.81 7.60 3.04
CA LYS A 302 -18.64 6.98 4.35
C LYS A 302 -17.26 7.26 4.95
N ALA A 303 -16.23 7.31 4.11
CA ALA A 303 -14.85 7.53 4.54
C ALA A 303 -14.61 8.98 5.02
N LEU A 304 -15.35 9.94 4.49
CA LEU A 304 -15.23 11.37 4.78
C LEU A 304 -16.45 11.95 5.52
N ALA A 305 -17.29 11.09 6.11
CA ALA A 305 -18.45 11.53 6.87
C ALA A 305 -18.00 12.33 8.11
N LEU A 306 -18.61 13.51 8.31
CA LEU A 306 -18.39 14.33 9.49
C LEU A 306 -18.82 13.56 10.75
N GLN A 307 -17.92 13.50 11.73
CA GLN A 307 -18.20 12.87 13.03
C GLN A 307 -18.94 13.87 13.93
N GLU A 308 -19.88 13.39 14.76
CA GLU A 308 -20.62 14.27 15.68
C GLU A 308 -19.70 15.06 16.63
N GLU A 309 -18.57 14.48 17.01
CA GLU A 309 -17.58 15.12 17.88
C GLU A 309 -16.90 16.31 17.20
N ASP A 310 -16.60 16.18 15.90
CA ASP A 310 -16.01 17.24 15.09
C ASP A 310 -17.05 18.34 14.78
N GLU A 311 -18.31 17.97 14.52
CA GLU A 311 -19.42 18.92 14.34
C GLU A 311 -19.64 19.77 15.61
N LYS A 312 -19.68 19.13 16.79
CA LYS A 312 -19.80 19.83 18.09
C LYS A 312 -18.60 20.73 18.37
N ALA A 313 -17.41 20.33 17.93
CA ALA A 313 -16.18 21.09 18.07
C ALA A 313 -15.98 22.16 16.97
N GLN A 314 -16.90 22.26 15.99
CA GLN A 314 -16.81 23.18 14.85
C GLN A 314 -15.49 23.07 14.08
N LYS A 315 -14.99 21.84 13.91
CA LYS A 315 -13.78 21.59 13.11
C LYS A 315 -14.09 21.57 11.62
N GLU A 316 -13.05 21.70 10.82
CA GLU A 316 -13.11 21.56 9.36
C GLU A 316 -13.69 20.20 8.95
N GLU A 317 -14.48 20.18 7.87
CA GLU A 317 -15.02 18.93 7.36
C GLU A 317 -13.92 18.07 6.70
N PRO A 318 -13.96 16.73 6.85
CA PRO A 318 -12.96 15.87 6.22
C PRO A 318 -12.89 16.03 4.69
N LEU A 319 -14.04 16.28 4.05
CA LEU A 319 -14.11 16.52 2.61
C LEU A 319 -13.43 17.84 2.23
N GLU A 320 -13.71 18.93 2.94
CA GLU A 320 -13.07 20.24 2.70
C GLU A 320 -11.54 20.14 2.86
N THR A 321 -11.06 19.39 3.85
CA THR A 321 -9.63 19.13 4.04
C THR A 321 -9.01 18.44 2.81
N MET A 322 -9.72 17.45 2.25
CA MET A 322 -9.26 16.70 1.07
C MET A 322 -9.28 17.56 -0.21
N GLU A 323 -10.34 18.34 -0.44
CA GLU A 323 -10.45 19.26 -1.58
C GLU A 323 -9.39 20.38 -1.51
N SER A 324 -9.07 20.86 -0.31
CA SER A 324 -7.99 21.83 -0.10
C SER A 324 -6.63 21.23 -0.47
N LEU A 325 -6.39 19.97 -0.08
CA LEU A 325 -5.16 19.25 -0.42
C LEU A 325 -5.06 18.96 -1.91
N GLU A 326 -6.16 18.53 -2.55
CA GLU A 326 -6.29 18.35 -4.00
C GLU A 326 -5.95 19.64 -4.75
N GLY A 327 -6.54 20.77 -4.36
CA GLY A 327 -6.28 22.06 -5.00
C GLY A 327 -4.84 22.55 -4.84
N ALA A 328 -4.19 22.22 -3.72
CA ALA A 328 -2.76 22.50 -3.52
C ALA A 328 -1.87 21.60 -4.38
N ASP A 329 -2.25 20.32 -4.51
CA ASP A 329 -1.53 19.34 -5.30
C ASP A 329 -1.65 19.60 -6.82
N LEU A 330 -2.85 19.93 -7.32
CA LEU A 330 -3.05 20.33 -8.71
C LEU A 330 -2.16 21.51 -9.12
N LYS A 331 -1.99 22.50 -8.24
CA LYS A 331 -1.07 23.62 -8.47
C LYS A 331 0.37 23.14 -8.58
N ARG A 332 0.78 22.27 -7.65
CA ARG A 332 2.12 21.68 -7.60
C ARG A 332 2.44 20.89 -8.87
N MET A 333 1.53 20.02 -9.30
CA MET A 333 1.69 19.17 -10.49
C MET A 333 1.73 19.99 -11.78
N ARG A 334 0.95 21.07 -11.91
CA ARG A 334 1.00 21.99 -13.07
C ARG A 334 2.35 22.69 -13.26
N HIS A 335 3.16 22.80 -12.21
CA HIS A 335 4.49 23.39 -12.28
C HIS A 335 5.59 22.38 -12.63
N LEU A 336 5.26 21.09 -12.73
CA LEU A 336 6.21 20.06 -13.15
C LEU A 336 6.29 19.96 -14.68
N PRO A 337 7.45 19.58 -15.23
CA PRO A 337 7.66 19.53 -16.68
C PRO A 337 7.07 18.27 -17.32
N GLY A 338 6.58 18.42 -18.56
CA GLY A 338 6.22 17.31 -19.45
C GLY A 338 4.73 16.98 -19.47
N ASP A 339 4.39 15.79 -19.98
CA ASP A 339 3.03 15.25 -19.92
C ASP A 339 2.71 14.69 -18.53
N HIS A 340 1.49 14.17 -18.33
CA HIS A 340 1.05 13.62 -17.04
C HIS A 340 2.00 12.54 -16.49
N SER A 341 2.45 11.62 -17.35
CA SER A 341 3.38 10.57 -16.97
C SER A 341 4.74 11.13 -16.58
N ALA A 342 5.29 12.07 -17.37
CA ALA A 342 6.55 12.73 -17.10
C ALA A 342 6.50 13.55 -15.81
N SER A 343 5.37 14.18 -15.50
CA SER A 343 5.17 14.94 -14.26
C SER A 343 5.14 14.02 -13.05
N ILE A 344 4.45 12.87 -13.13
CA ILE A 344 4.43 11.86 -12.06
C ILE A 344 5.82 11.25 -11.83
N TYR A 345 6.54 10.96 -12.92
CA TYR A 345 7.93 10.53 -12.82
C TYR A 345 8.79 11.62 -12.17
N ALA A 346 8.71 12.85 -12.63
CA ALA A 346 9.49 13.97 -12.08
C ALA A 346 9.20 14.20 -10.59
N ASP A 347 7.94 14.05 -10.16
CA ASP A 347 7.55 14.19 -8.76
C ASP A 347 8.08 13.06 -7.87
N SER A 348 8.05 11.83 -8.39
CA SER A 348 8.71 10.68 -7.76
C SER A 348 10.23 10.71 -7.94
N LYS A 349 10.79 11.77 -8.57
CA LYS A 349 12.18 11.93 -9.01
C LYS A 349 12.72 10.76 -9.85
N ALA A 350 11.82 10.02 -10.48
CA ALA A 350 12.10 9.18 -11.63
C ALA A 350 12.25 10.08 -12.87
N HIS A 351 13.35 9.99 -13.63
CA HIS A 351 13.42 10.73 -14.90
C HIS A 351 12.72 9.90 -15.96
N ALA A 352 11.66 10.42 -16.60
CA ALA A 352 10.92 9.71 -17.65
C ALA A 352 11.83 9.13 -18.76
N GLU A 353 12.94 9.83 -19.06
CA GLU A 353 13.99 9.43 -20.02
C GLU A 353 14.75 8.14 -19.61
N ASP A 354 14.81 7.82 -18.31
CA ASP A 354 15.38 6.56 -17.82
C ASP A 354 14.45 5.36 -18.09
N TYR A 355 13.17 5.61 -18.36
CA TYR A 355 12.12 4.59 -18.47
C TYR A 355 11.56 4.43 -19.89
N PHE A 356 11.60 5.50 -20.71
CA PHE A 356 11.30 5.46 -22.14
C PHE A 356 12.59 5.61 -22.96
N LYS A 357 13.13 4.49 -23.46
CA LYS A 357 14.11 4.52 -24.56
C LYS A 357 13.36 4.34 -25.88
N PRO A 358 13.34 5.32 -26.80
CA PRO A 358 12.83 5.07 -28.13
C PRO A 358 13.68 3.99 -28.80
N GLN A 359 13.01 3.03 -29.45
CA GLN A 359 13.64 1.98 -30.24
C GLN A 359 14.66 2.61 -31.20
N SER A 360 15.93 2.24 -31.04
CA SER A 360 16.91 2.45 -32.10
C SER A 360 16.58 1.44 -33.20
N THR A 361 15.82 1.87 -34.21
CA THR A 361 15.65 1.09 -35.43
C THR A 361 17.03 0.94 -36.07
N VAL A 362 17.54 -0.29 -36.11
CA VAL A 362 18.71 -0.68 -36.92
C VAL A 362 18.22 -1.35 -38.19
#